data_AF-H2BNL8-F1
#
_entry.id   AF-H2BNL8-F1
#
_cell.length_a   1.000
_cell.length_b   1.000
_cell.length_c   1.000
_cell.angle_alpha   90.00
_cell.angle_beta   90.00
_cell.angle_gamma   90.00
#
_symmetry.space_group_name_H-M   'P 1'
#
loop_
_entity.id
_entity.type
_entity.pdbx_description
1 polymer ?
#
loop_
_entity_poly.entity_id
_entity_poly.type
_entity_poly.pdbx_seq_one_letter_code
_entity_poly.pdbx_strand_id
1 'polypeptide(L)'
;MGTLRAILKTPDDLYPLIKLKLAARHAEKQIPPEPHWGFCYLMLQKVSRSFALVIQQLPVELRDAVCIFYLVLRALDTVEDDTSIPTDVKVPILISFHQHVYDREWHFACGTKEYKVLMDQFHHVSTAFLELGKLY
;
A
#
# COMPACT_ATOMS: atom_id res chain seq x y z
N MET A 1 -5.96 -19.14 -16.62
CA MET A 1 -7.10 -19.80 -17.29
C MET A 1 -8.49 -19.45 -16.69
N GLY A 2 -8.62 -18.43 -15.82
CA GLY A 2 -9.90 -18.15 -15.12
C GLY A 2 -10.82 -17.11 -15.77
N THR A 3 -10.26 -16.04 -16.37
CA THR A 3 -11.05 -14.85 -16.73
C THR A 3 -11.93 -15.04 -17.97
N LEU A 4 -11.43 -15.71 -19.01
CA LEU A 4 -12.19 -15.95 -20.25
C LEU A 4 -13.40 -16.87 -20.04
N ARG A 5 -13.26 -17.90 -19.19
CA ARG A 5 -14.36 -18.82 -18.85
C ARG A 5 -15.41 -18.16 -17.96
N ALA A 6 -15.01 -17.21 -17.10
CA ALA A 6 -15.93 -16.43 -16.28
C ALA A 6 -16.76 -15.45 -17.14
N ILE A 7 -16.12 -14.73 -18.07
CA ILE A 7 -16.79 -13.81 -19.00
C ILE A 7 -17.82 -14.56 -19.89
N LEU A 8 -17.51 -15.78 -20.31
CA LEU A 8 -18.45 -16.65 -21.05
C LEU A 8 -19.67 -17.09 -20.22
N LYS A 9 -19.57 -17.09 -18.88
CA LYS A 9 -20.67 -17.47 -17.97
C LYS A 9 -21.50 -16.28 -17.51
N THR A 10 -20.90 -15.12 -17.36
CA THR A 10 -21.56 -13.84 -17.01
C THR A 10 -21.14 -12.75 -18.00
N PRO A 11 -21.78 -12.67 -19.17
CA PRO A 11 -21.44 -11.66 -20.19
C PRO A 11 -21.66 -10.22 -19.69
N ASP A 12 -22.58 -10.01 -18.75
CA ASP A 12 -22.85 -8.71 -18.13
C ASP A 12 -21.64 -8.14 -17.35
N ASP A 13 -20.71 -9.00 -16.90
CA ASP A 13 -19.50 -8.58 -16.19
C ASP A 13 -18.43 -7.97 -17.13
N LEU A 14 -18.56 -8.16 -18.45
CA LEU A 14 -17.55 -7.69 -19.41
C LEU A 14 -17.37 -6.17 -19.37
N TYR A 15 -18.48 -5.42 -19.38
CA TYR A 15 -18.42 -3.96 -19.34
C TYR A 15 -17.80 -3.43 -18.03
N PRO A 16 -18.24 -3.86 -16.83
CA PRO A 16 -17.59 -3.51 -15.56
C PRO A 16 -16.08 -3.82 -15.54
N LEU A 17 -15.66 -4.97 -16.07
CA LEU A 17 -14.23 -5.35 -16.12
C LEU A 17 -13.42 -4.43 -17.02
N ILE A 18 -13.95 -4.06 -18.19
CA ILE A 18 -13.30 -3.10 -19.09
C ILE A 18 -13.21 -1.72 -18.43
N LYS A 19 -14.32 -1.25 -17.84
CA LYS A 19 -14.36 0.03 -17.11
C LYS A 19 -13.34 0.07 -15.99
N LEU A 20 -13.25 -0.98 -15.19
CA LEU A 20 -12.28 -1.11 -14.10
C LEU A 20 -10.84 -1.07 -14.62
N LYS A 21 -10.54 -1.79 -15.70
CA LYS A 21 -9.21 -1.81 -16.30
C LYS A 21 -8.80 -0.45 -16.88
N LEU A 22 -9.74 0.29 -17.46
CA LEU A 22 -9.49 1.65 -17.95
C LEU A 22 -9.26 2.63 -16.78
N ALA A 23 -10.05 2.53 -15.72
CA ALA A 23 -9.87 3.34 -14.52
C ALA A 23 -8.50 3.10 -13.87
N ALA A 24 -8.09 1.84 -13.71
CA ALA A 24 -6.78 1.49 -13.17
C ALA A 24 -5.62 2.08 -13.99
N ARG A 25 -5.68 1.94 -15.33
CA ARG A 25 -4.69 2.55 -16.25
C ARG A 25 -4.67 4.07 -16.19
N HIS A 26 -5.82 4.70 -15.95
CA HIS A 26 -5.90 6.14 -15.79
C HIS A 26 -5.27 6.59 -14.47
N ALA A 27 -5.55 5.88 -13.38
CA ALA A 27 -4.94 6.13 -12.07
C ALA A 27 -3.42 5.97 -12.11
N GLU A 28 -2.91 4.93 -12.79
CA GLU A 28 -1.47 4.71 -12.98
C GLU A 28 -0.75 5.91 -13.63
N LYS A 29 -1.40 6.59 -14.59
CA LYS A 29 -0.83 7.78 -15.25
C LYS A 29 -0.80 9.03 -14.36
N GLN A 30 -1.54 9.02 -13.26
CA GLN A 30 -1.64 10.13 -12.32
C GLN A 30 -0.79 9.89 -11.07
N ILE A 31 -0.03 8.79 -11.00
CA ILE A 31 0.92 8.55 -9.91
C ILE A 31 2.04 9.60 -10.04
N PRO A 32 2.41 10.29 -8.95
CA PRO A 32 3.54 11.20 -8.97
C PRO A 32 4.83 10.50 -9.45
N PRO A 33 5.66 11.16 -10.26
CA PRO A 33 6.80 10.53 -10.94
C PRO A 33 7.96 10.17 -9.99
N GLU A 34 7.94 10.65 -8.75
CA GLU A 34 9.01 10.44 -7.80
C GLU A 34 9.12 8.94 -7.39
N PRO A 35 10.33 8.42 -7.18
CA PRO A 35 10.55 6.99 -6.95
C PRO A 35 9.78 6.41 -5.75
N HIS A 36 9.65 7.18 -4.67
CA HIS A 36 8.94 6.75 -3.47
C HIS A 36 7.43 6.59 -3.70
N TRP A 37 6.82 7.44 -4.52
CA TRP A 37 5.41 7.29 -4.92
C TRP A 37 5.20 6.06 -5.79
N GLY A 38 6.10 5.83 -6.76
CA GLY A 38 6.09 4.61 -7.56
C GLY A 38 6.20 3.34 -6.70
N PHE A 39 7.11 3.34 -5.71
CA PHE A 39 7.22 2.26 -4.74
C PHE A 39 5.93 2.07 -3.93
N CYS A 40 5.34 3.13 -3.39
CA CYS A 40 4.12 3.05 -2.57
C CYS A 40 2.97 2.40 -3.35
N TYR A 41 2.71 2.86 -4.58
CA TYR A 41 1.64 2.29 -5.40
C TYR A 41 1.92 0.84 -5.83
N LEU A 42 3.17 0.50 -6.13
CA LEU A 42 3.59 -0.88 -6.39
C LEU A 42 3.32 -1.77 -5.17
N MET A 43 3.72 -1.32 -3.99
CA MET A 43 3.53 -2.07 -2.75
C MET A 43 2.06 -2.19 -2.40
N LEU A 44 1.26 -1.15 -2.58
CA LEU A 44 -0.18 -1.20 -2.38
C LEU A 44 -0.81 -2.33 -3.20
N GLN A 45 -0.47 -2.44 -4.49
CA GLN A 45 -0.95 -3.54 -5.33
C GLN A 45 -0.51 -4.92 -4.81
N LYS A 46 0.75 -5.05 -4.38
CA LYS A 46 1.31 -6.32 -3.87
C LYS A 46 0.71 -6.77 -2.54
N VAL A 47 0.50 -5.85 -1.59
CA VAL A 47 0.07 -6.18 -0.21
C VAL A 47 -1.44 -6.00 0.02
N SER A 48 -2.17 -5.42 -0.93
CA SER A 48 -3.62 -5.14 -0.81
C SER A 48 -4.47 -5.82 -1.89
N ARG A 49 -3.89 -6.09 -3.07
CA ARG A 49 -4.55 -6.75 -4.20
C ARG A 49 -5.86 -6.08 -4.59
N SER A 50 -7.00 -6.66 -4.23
CA SER A 50 -8.33 -6.15 -4.59
C SER A 50 -8.62 -4.78 -3.99
N PHE A 51 -8.16 -4.50 -2.77
CA PHE A 51 -8.43 -3.21 -2.13
C PHE A 51 -7.62 -2.07 -2.76
N ALA A 52 -6.47 -2.37 -3.38
CA ALA A 52 -5.74 -1.40 -4.19
C ALA A 52 -6.57 -0.87 -5.39
N LEU A 53 -7.40 -1.72 -6.00
CA LEU A 53 -8.31 -1.31 -7.09
C LEU A 53 -9.42 -0.37 -6.61
N VAL A 54 -9.83 -0.50 -5.33
CA VAL A 54 -10.81 0.39 -4.72
C VAL A 54 -10.18 1.75 -4.43
N ILE A 55 -8.97 1.75 -3.86
CA ILE A 55 -8.22 2.98 -3.58
C ILE A 55 -7.98 3.76 -4.87
N GLN A 56 -7.61 3.09 -5.97
CA GLN A 56 -7.37 3.75 -7.27
C GLN A 56 -8.57 4.50 -7.87
N GLN A 57 -9.79 4.26 -7.38
CA GLN A 57 -11.00 4.96 -7.82
C GLN A 57 -11.24 6.27 -7.07
N LEU A 58 -10.49 6.56 -6.01
CA LEU A 58 -10.58 7.79 -5.26
C LEU A 58 -10.04 8.99 -6.08
N PRO A 59 -10.52 10.22 -5.80
CA PRO A 59 -9.88 11.44 -6.30
C PRO A 59 -8.40 11.48 -5.93
N VAL A 60 -7.56 12.06 -6.79
CA VAL A 60 -6.07 12.00 -6.70
C VAL A 60 -5.55 12.29 -5.29
N GLU A 61 -5.91 13.43 -4.71
CA GLU A 61 -5.42 13.86 -3.39
C GLU A 61 -5.80 12.85 -2.28
N LEU A 62 -7.04 12.38 -2.28
CA LEU A 62 -7.51 11.39 -1.31
C LEU A 62 -6.89 10.01 -1.57
N ARG A 63 -6.66 9.66 -2.84
CA ARG A 63 -6.05 8.40 -3.25
C ARG A 63 -4.63 8.28 -2.70
N ASP A 64 -3.83 9.34 -2.83
CA ASP A 64 -2.46 9.38 -2.33
C ASP A 64 -2.43 9.25 -0.80
N ALA A 65 -3.25 10.05 -0.10
CA ALA A 65 -3.37 9.98 1.37
C ALA A 65 -3.80 8.58 1.86
N VAL A 66 -4.81 7.97 1.24
CA VAL A 66 -5.31 6.64 1.62
C VAL A 66 -4.31 5.53 1.26
N CYS A 67 -3.56 5.67 0.15
CA CYS A 67 -2.47 4.76 -0.20
C CYS A 67 -1.43 4.70 0.91
N ILE A 68 -0.93 5.87 1.34
CA ILE A 68 0.08 5.96 2.40
C ILE A 68 -0.48 5.49 3.73
N PHE A 69 -1.69 5.93 4.11
CA PHE A 69 -2.33 5.49 5.34
C PHE A 69 -2.45 3.96 5.42
N TYR A 70 -2.87 3.31 4.32
CA TYR A 70 -2.94 1.85 4.26
C TYR A 70 -1.56 1.20 4.44
N LEU A 71 -0.51 1.73 3.80
CA LEU A 71 0.84 1.14 3.90
C LEU A 71 1.46 1.32 5.29
N VAL A 72 1.24 2.46 5.94
CA VAL A 72 1.65 2.70 7.33
C VAL A 72 1.00 1.68 8.27
N LEU A 73 -0.32 1.49 8.16
CA LEU A 73 -1.03 0.48 8.96
C LEU A 73 -0.59 -0.94 8.60
N ARG A 74 -0.33 -1.23 7.33
CA ARG A 74 0.16 -2.56 6.93
C ARG A 74 1.55 -2.86 7.48
N ALA A 75 2.41 -1.86 7.57
CA ALA A 75 3.72 -2.00 8.19
C ALA A 75 3.58 -2.22 9.72
N LEU A 76 2.68 -1.50 10.38
CA LEU A 76 2.33 -1.73 11.79
C LEU A 76 1.83 -3.17 12.03
N ASP A 77 0.86 -3.63 11.25
CA ASP A 77 0.35 -5.01 11.28
C ASP A 77 1.50 -6.03 11.08
N THR A 78 2.47 -5.73 10.21
CA THR A 78 3.61 -6.63 9.95
C THR A 78 4.51 -6.79 11.17
N VAL A 79 4.66 -5.75 11.99
CA VAL A 79 5.39 -5.84 13.28
C VAL A 79 4.56 -6.60 14.31
N GLU A 80 3.24 -6.36 14.37
CA GLU A 80 2.34 -7.04 15.30
C GLU A 80 2.27 -8.56 15.02
N ASP A 81 2.04 -8.94 13.77
CA ASP A 81 1.78 -10.32 13.32
C ASP A 81 3.03 -11.21 13.31
N ASP A 82 4.23 -10.62 13.27
CA ASP A 82 5.47 -11.41 13.23
C ASP A 82 5.75 -12.06 14.60
N THR A 83 5.43 -13.35 14.71
CA THR A 83 5.59 -14.15 15.93
C THR A 83 7.05 -14.49 16.26
N SER A 84 8.00 -14.17 15.38
CA SER A 84 9.43 -14.36 15.63
C SER A 84 10.05 -13.24 16.46
N ILE A 85 9.39 -12.08 16.55
CA ILE A 85 9.86 -10.93 17.32
C ILE A 85 9.52 -11.11 18.81
N PRO A 86 10.51 -11.09 19.71
CA PRO A 86 10.27 -11.09 21.15
C PRO A 86 9.38 -9.93 21.61
N THR A 87 8.49 -10.18 22.58
CA THR A 87 7.51 -9.20 23.07
C THR A 87 8.16 -7.93 23.63
N ASP A 88 9.30 -8.06 24.31
CA ASP A 88 10.09 -6.96 24.88
C ASP A 88 10.70 -6.04 23.81
N VAL A 89 10.92 -6.54 22.59
CA VAL A 89 11.34 -5.75 21.43
C VAL A 89 10.11 -5.18 20.70
N LYS A 90 9.07 -6.00 20.50
CA LYS A 90 7.87 -5.64 19.74
C LYS A 90 7.07 -4.51 20.37
N VAL A 91 6.79 -4.60 21.68
CA VAL A 91 5.89 -3.66 22.37
C VAL A 91 6.40 -2.21 22.30
N PRO A 92 7.68 -1.91 22.58
CA PRO A 92 8.20 -0.55 22.41
C PRO A 92 8.01 -0.01 20.99
N ILE A 93 8.30 -0.83 19.97
CA ILE A 93 8.16 -0.44 18.55
C ILE A 93 6.71 -0.11 18.22
N LEU A 94 5.75 -0.94 18.66
CA LEU A 94 4.33 -0.70 18.40
C LEU A 94 3.85 0.60 19.06
N ILE A 95 4.31 0.88 20.29
CA ILE A 95 3.96 2.12 21.00
C ILE A 95 4.53 3.35 20.30
N SER A 96 5.78 3.28 19.84
CA SER A 96 6.47 4.40 19.17
C SER A 96 6.29 4.44 17.65
N PHE A 97 5.52 3.52 17.05
CA PHE A 97 5.42 3.38 15.60
C PHE A 97 4.98 4.67 14.93
N HIS A 98 4.00 5.37 15.53
CA HIS A 98 3.50 6.65 15.02
C HIS A 98 4.58 7.75 14.97
N GLN A 99 5.66 7.63 15.75
CA GLN A 99 6.80 8.54 15.73
C GLN A 99 7.79 8.14 14.62
N HIS A 100 7.98 6.82 14.44
CA HIS A 100 8.87 6.26 13.42
C HIS A 100 8.43 6.59 11.98
N VAL A 101 7.14 6.80 11.73
CA VAL A 101 6.63 7.23 10.41
C VAL A 101 7.22 8.57 9.96
N TYR A 102 7.62 9.45 10.90
CA TYR A 102 8.26 10.72 10.59
C TYR A 102 9.76 10.61 10.35
N ASP A 103 10.37 9.47 10.68
CA ASP A 103 11.80 9.22 10.53
C ASP A 103 12.05 8.47 9.21
N ARG A 104 12.82 9.10 8.32
CA ARG A 104 13.17 8.53 7.00
C ARG A 104 14.27 7.47 7.11
N GLU A 105 15.05 7.50 8.17
CA GLU A 105 16.16 6.56 8.39
C GLU A 105 15.72 5.37 9.25
N TRP A 106 14.50 5.41 9.80
CA TRP A 106 13.97 4.32 10.58
C TRP A 106 13.82 3.06 9.72
N HIS A 107 14.37 1.96 10.24
CA HIS A 107 14.37 0.68 9.57
C HIS A 107 14.22 -0.44 10.60
N PHE A 108 13.26 -1.33 10.35
CA PHE A 108 13.05 -2.51 11.17
C PHE A 108 12.66 -3.68 10.27
N ALA A 109 13.59 -4.62 10.09
CA ALA A 109 13.40 -5.76 9.20
C ALA A 109 12.54 -6.84 9.88
N CYS A 110 11.31 -7.02 9.40
CA CYS A 110 10.42 -8.10 9.82
C CYS A 110 9.46 -8.54 8.71
N GLY A 111 8.67 -9.58 8.97
CA GLY A 111 7.69 -10.10 8.02
C GLY A 111 8.27 -11.01 6.94
N THR A 112 7.42 -11.40 5.99
CA THR A 112 7.80 -12.32 4.89
C THR A 112 7.32 -11.82 3.53
N LYS A 113 7.96 -12.28 2.45
CA LYS A 113 7.60 -11.96 1.06
C LYS A 113 7.47 -10.45 0.83
N GLU A 114 6.36 -9.99 0.27
CA GLU A 114 6.12 -8.58 -0.04
C GLU A 114 6.00 -7.71 1.22
N TYR A 115 5.57 -8.26 2.36
CA TYR A 115 5.55 -7.50 3.62
C TYR A 115 6.96 -7.21 4.12
N LYS A 116 7.89 -8.16 3.94
CA LYS A 116 9.30 -7.91 4.22
C LYS A 116 9.87 -6.80 3.34
N VAL A 117 9.55 -6.79 2.05
CA VAL A 117 9.98 -5.72 1.14
C VAL A 117 9.40 -4.36 1.58
N LEU A 118 8.15 -4.31 2.05
CA LEU A 118 7.55 -3.10 2.60
C LEU A 118 8.36 -2.57 3.80
N MET A 119 8.71 -3.45 4.74
CA MET A 119 9.47 -3.07 5.94
C MET A 119 10.90 -2.67 5.61
N ASP A 120 11.60 -3.43 4.76
CA ASP A 120 12.98 -3.16 4.36
C ASP A 120 13.12 -1.84 3.56
N GLN A 121 12.04 -1.35 2.97
CA GLN A 121 12.01 -0.12 2.15
C GLN A 121 11.01 0.92 2.69
N PHE A 122 10.72 0.88 4.00
CA PHE A 122 9.69 1.73 4.61
C PHE A 122 9.99 3.23 4.50
N HIS A 123 11.26 3.62 4.34
CA HIS A 123 11.69 5.00 4.11
C HIS A 123 10.99 5.69 2.91
N HIS A 124 10.59 4.92 1.88
CA HIS A 124 9.78 5.46 0.78
C HIS A 124 8.38 5.88 1.26
N VAL A 125 7.76 5.09 2.14
CA VAL A 125 6.46 5.40 2.74
C VAL A 125 6.58 6.63 3.65
N SER A 126 7.62 6.69 4.50
CA SER A 126 7.88 7.87 5.34
C SER A 126 8.12 9.14 4.51
N THR A 127 8.84 9.03 3.39
CA THR A 127 9.09 10.17 2.49
C THR A 127 7.79 10.67 1.86
N ALA A 128 6.97 9.76 1.33
CA ALA A 128 5.66 10.09 0.76
C ALA A 128 4.72 10.70 1.81
N PHE A 129 4.70 10.15 3.03
CA PHE A 129 3.91 10.65 4.15
C PHE A 129 4.24 12.11 4.47
N LEU A 130 5.52 12.46 4.52
CA LEU A 130 5.97 13.82 4.82
C LEU A 130 5.66 14.84 3.70
N GLU A 131 5.31 14.38 2.50
CA GLU A 131 4.89 15.21 1.37
C GLU A 131 3.37 15.43 1.33
N LEU A 132 2.58 14.66 2.10
CA LEU A 132 1.15 14.85 2.18
C LEU A 132 0.79 16.23 2.76
N GLY A 133 -0.35 16.76 2.35
CA GLY A 133 -0.87 18.01 2.90
C GLY A 133 -1.14 17.88 4.40
N LYS A 134 -0.85 18.92 5.19
CA LYS A 134 -0.94 18.94 6.67
C LYS A 134 -2.29 18.52 7.29
N LEU A 135 -3.34 18.40 6.49
CA LEU A 135 -4.67 17.97 6.92
C LEU A 135 -4.80 16.43 6.98
N TYR A 136 -3.86 15.71 6.35
CA TYR A 136 -3.72 14.26 6.36
C TYR A 136 -2.56 13.84 7.26
#